data_AF-A0A3C2A0K8-F1
#
_entry.id   AF-A0A3C2A0K8-F1
#
_cell.length_a   1.000
_cell.length_b   1.000
_cell.length_c   1.000
_cell.angle_alpha   90.00
_cell.angle_beta   90.00
_cell.angle_gamma   90.00
#
_symmetry.space_group_name_H-M   'P 1'
#
loop_
_entity.id
_entity.type
_entity.pdbx_description
1 polymer ?
#
loop_
_entity_poly.entity_id
_entity_poly.type
_entity_poly.pdbx_seq_one_letter_code
_entity_poly.pdbx_strand_id
1 'polypeptide(L)'
;MEDSEYEQVRHQLLCFLQNEDFEGLHAWVNIQHQTGNSKKLIYTWLLELHRLLGESIESDADEARHDQLVDFLDGFTAWGKGFRILPEEPDI
;
A
#
# COMPACT_ATOMS: atom_id res chain seq x y z
N MET A 1 -11.33 12.12 13.63
CA MET A 1 -10.18 11.46 14.29
C MET A 1 -9.80 10.28 13.41
N GLU A 2 -9.27 10.55 12.22
CA GLU A 2 -8.88 9.49 11.25
C GLU A 2 -7.36 9.45 11.07
N ASP A 3 -6.62 10.48 11.49
CA ASP A 3 -5.16 10.55 11.38
C ASP A 3 -4.38 9.54 12.24
N SER A 4 -4.98 8.97 13.29
CA SER A 4 -4.21 8.20 14.29
C SER A 4 -3.83 6.78 13.84
N GLU A 5 -4.60 6.15 12.96
CA GLU A 5 -4.29 4.80 12.45
C GLU A 5 -3.34 4.85 11.27
N TYR A 6 -3.58 5.77 10.33
CA TYR A 6 -2.68 5.93 9.18
C TYR A 6 -1.28 6.37 9.62
N GLU A 7 -1.14 7.30 10.57
CA GLU A 7 0.20 7.74 11.02
C GLU A 7 1.04 6.62 11.66
N GLN A 8 0.38 5.61 12.25
CA GLN A 8 1.07 4.44 12.79
C GLN A 8 1.66 3.54 11.69
N VAL A 9 0.95 3.40 10.57
CA VAL A 9 1.38 2.55 9.45
C VAL A 9 2.23 3.32 8.43
N ARG A 10 2.04 4.63 8.30
CA ARG A 10 2.72 5.51 7.35
C ARG A 10 4.23 5.40 7.47
N HIS A 11 4.76 5.44 8.70
CA HIS A 11 6.20 5.32 8.94
C HIS A 11 6.74 3.97 8.47
N GLN A 12 6.00 2.87 8.67
CA GLN A 12 6.41 1.55 8.19
C GLN A 12 6.40 1.48 6.67
N LEU A 13 5.36 2.02 6.03
CA LEU A 13 5.24 2.06 4.58
C LEU A 13 6.34 2.89 3.92
N LEU A 14 6.66 4.06 4.49
CA LEU A 14 7.78 4.87 4.05
C LEU A 14 9.12 4.14 4.18
N CYS A 15 9.33 3.42 5.28
CA CYS A 15 10.54 2.60 5.45
C CYS A 15 10.68 1.55 4.35
N PHE A 16 9.60 0.85 3.95
CA PHE A 16 9.69 -0.12 2.85
C PHE A 16 10.10 0.54 1.54
N LEU A 17 9.50 1.69 1.20
CA LEU A 17 9.83 2.40 -0.03
C LEU A 17 11.23 3.01 -0.03
N GLN A 18 11.67 3.56 1.10
CA GLN A 18 13.02 4.14 1.23
C GLN A 18 14.13 3.09 1.11
N ASN A 19 13.86 1.86 1.56
CA ASN A 19 14.80 0.73 1.47
C ASN A 19 14.59 -0.13 0.22
N GLU A 20 13.68 0.25 -0.68
CA GLU A 20 13.28 -0.53 -1.86
C GLU A 20 12.87 -1.98 -1.51
N ASP A 21 12.32 -2.19 -0.30
CA ASP A 21 11.93 -3.49 0.25
C ASP A 21 10.48 -3.83 -0.12
N PHE A 22 10.25 -4.12 -1.40
CA PHE A 22 8.93 -4.47 -1.92
C PHE A 22 8.47 -5.87 -1.50
N GLU A 23 9.39 -6.80 -1.25
CA GLU A 23 9.05 -8.11 -0.67
C GLU A 23 8.50 -7.93 0.75
N GLY A 24 9.13 -7.07 1.57
CA GLY A 24 8.63 -6.65 2.87
C GLY A 24 7.27 -5.96 2.80
N LEU A 25 7.06 -5.10 1.81
CA LEU A 25 5.76 -4.46 1.57
C LEU A 25 4.66 -5.47 1.23
N HIS A 26 4.94 -6.46 0.39
CA HIS A 26 4.02 -7.57 0.09
C HIS A 26 3.71 -8.42 1.33
N ALA A 27 4.73 -8.74 2.13
CA ALA A 27 4.55 -9.47 3.38
C ALA A 27 3.70 -8.66 4.37
N TRP A 28 3.93 -7.36 4.47
CA TRP A 28 3.15 -6.45 5.30
C TRP A 28 1.67 -6.44 4.89
N VAL A 29 1.37 -6.31 3.59
CA VAL A 29 -0.01 -6.40 3.08
C VAL A 29 -0.69 -7.70 3.51
N ASN A 30 0.00 -8.83 3.37
CA ASN A 30 -0.52 -10.14 3.77
C ASN A 30 -0.76 -10.21 5.29
N ILE A 31 0.15 -9.68 6.10
CA ILE A 31 0.01 -9.63 7.56
C ILE A 31 -1.20 -8.77 7.92
N GLN A 32 -1.34 -7.56 7.36
CA GLN A 32 -2.47 -6.68 7.64
C GLN A 32 -3.81 -7.35 7.31
N HIS A 33 -3.85 -8.07 6.18
CA HIS A 33 -5.04 -8.81 5.80
C HIS A 33 -5.35 -9.95 6.77
N GLN A 34 -4.33 -10.70 7.20
CA GLN A 34 -4.47 -11.77 8.20
C GLN A 34 -4.88 -11.24 9.58
N THR A 35 -4.51 -10.00 9.93
CA THR A 35 -4.94 -9.35 11.18
C THR A 35 -6.37 -8.80 11.13
N GLY A 36 -7.07 -8.96 10.01
CA GLY A 36 -8.48 -8.60 9.86
C GLY A 36 -8.72 -7.25 9.17
N ASN A 37 -7.69 -6.59 8.66
CA ASN A 37 -7.87 -5.37 7.88
C ASN A 37 -8.42 -5.72 6.49
N SER A 38 -9.44 -4.97 6.06
CA SER A 38 -10.03 -5.16 4.74
C SER A 38 -9.03 -4.77 3.65
N LYS A 39 -9.13 -5.43 2.50
CA LYS A 39 -8.33 -5.06 1.32
C LYS A 39 -8.53 -3.59 0.94
N LYS A 40 -9.77 -3.10 1.09
CA LYS A 40 -10.12 -1.70 0.86
C LYS A 40 -9.36 -0.76 1.79
N LEU A 41 -9.29 -1.07 3.08
CA LEU A 41 -8.56 -0.24 4.06
C LEU A 41 -7.06 -0.21 3.75
N ILE A 42 -6.47 -1.38 3.48
CA ILE A 42 -5.04 -1.49 3.12
C ILE A 42 -4.75 -0.69 1.84
N TYR A 43 -5.62 -0.80 0.84
CA TYR A 43 -5.49 -0.05 -0.41
C TYR A 43 -5.62 1.46 -0.18
N THR A 44 -6.56 1.89 0.67
CA THR A 44 -6.67 3.31 1.06
C THR A 44 -5.38 3.83 1.68
N TRP A 45 -4.75 3.11 2.60
CA TRP A 45 -3.47 3.52 3.18
C TRP A 45 -2.36 3.63 2.14
N LEU A 46 -2.28 2.71 1.18
CA LEU A 46 -1.29 2.77 0.10
C LEU A 46 -1.56 3.95 -0.86
N LEU A 47 -2.83 4.29 -1.11
CA LEU A 47 -3.22 5.46 -1.93
C LEU A 47 -2.88 6.78 -1.22
N GLU A 48 -3.10 6.86 0.09
CA GLU A 48 -2.71 8.05 0.87
C GLU A 48 -1.19 8.27 0.83
N LEU A 49 -0.42 7.18 0.89
CA LEU A 49 1.04 7.24 0.75
C LEU A 49 1.46 7.72 -0.64
N HIS A 50 0.84 7.19 -1.69
CA HIS A 50 1.08 7.63 -3.06
C HIS A 50 0.79 9.13 -3.22
N ARG A 51 -0.33 9.62 -2.68
CA ARG A 51 -0.66 11.06 -2.73
C ARG A 51 0.43 11.91 -2.06
N LEU A 52 0.87 11.52 -0.87
CA LEU A 52 1.89 12.25 -0.11
C LEU A 52 3.25 12.28 -0.84
N LEU A 53 3.65 11.17 -1.44
CA LEU A 53 4.89 11.10 -2.21
C LEU A 53 4.80 11.93 -3.48
N GLY A 54 3.68 11.87 -4.20
CA GLY A 54 3.42 12.69 -5.39
C GLY A 54 3.45 14.21 -5.11
N GLU A 55 3.03 14.63 -3.92
CA GLU A 55 3.12 16.03 -3.46
C GLU A 55 4.56 16.46 -3.09
N SER A 56 5.48 15.51 -2.91
CA SER A 56 6.84 15.74 -2.38
C SER A 56 7.96 15.29 -3.34
N ILE A 57 7.67 15.13 -4.64
CA ILE A 57 8.69 14.76 -5.62
C ILE A 57 9.61 15.96 -5.88
N GLU A 58 10.79 15.95 -5.29
CA GLU A 58 11.80 17.01 -5.45
C GLU A 58 13.08 16.51 -6.14
N SER A 59 13.20 15.19 -6.39
CA SER A 59 14.37 14.56 -7.01
C SER A 59 14.02 13.35 -7.88
N ASP A 60 14.91 12.98 -8.80
CA ASP A 60 14.80 11.75 -9.62
C ASP A 60 14.68 10.48 -8.75
N ALA A 61 15.26 10.49 -7.54
CA ALA A 61 15.15 9.37 -6.61
C ALA A 61 13.74 9.27 -6.00
N ASP A 62 13.06 10.40 -5.80
CA ASP A 62 11.69 10.41 -5.31
C ASP A 62 10.71 10.01 -6.41
N GLU A 63 10.98 10.43 -7.66
CA GLU A 63 10.24 10.00 -8.85
C GLU A 63 10.34 8.48 -9.04
N ALA A 64 11.55 7.91 -8.96
CA ALA A 64 11.74 6.46 -9.09
C ALA A 64 10.99 5.66 -8.00
N ARG A 65 10.99 6.14 -6.74
CA ARG A 65 10.23 5.50 -5.64
C ARG A 65 8.73 5.63 -5.84
N HIS A 66 8.28 6.77 -6.36
CA HIS A 66 6.88 6.99 -6.68
C HIS A 66 6.42 6.03 -7.80
N ASP A 67 7.20 5.90 -8.87
CA ASP A 67 6.92 4.98 -9.97
C ASP A 67 6.84 3.51 -9.49
N GLN A 68 7.77 3.09 -8.63
CA GLN A 68 7.72 1.74 -8.05
C GLN A 68 6.47 1.51 -7.19
N LEU A 69 6.02 2.52 -6.42
CA LEU A 69 4.77 2.42 -5.67
C LEU A 69 3.55 2.36 -6.61
N VAL A 70 3.56 3.09 -7.72
CA VAL A 70 2.52 3.01 -8.76
C VAL A 70 2.46 1.59 -9.35
N ASP A 71 3.60 1.02 -9.72
CA ASP A 71 3.69 -0.35 -10.22
C ASP A 71 3.15 -1.37 -9.20
N PHE A 72 3.48 -1.16 -7.91
CA PHE A 72 2.95 -1.99 -6.83
C PHE A 72 1.42 -1.87 -6.70
N LEU A 73 0.87 -0.65 -6.76
CA LEU A 73 -0.57 -0.40 -6.69
C LEU A 73 -1.31 -1.03 -7.88
N ASP A 74 -0.74 -0.96 -9.08
CA ASP A 74 -1.26 -1.63 -10.27
C ASP A 74 -1.25 -3.15 -10.08
N GLY A 75 -0.15 -3.70 -9.56
CA GLY A 75 -0.05 -5.11 -9.17
C GLY A 75 -1.07 -5.52 -8.10
N PHE A 76 -1.33 -4.65 -7.12
CA PHE A 76 -2.31 -4.87 -6.05
C PHE A 76 -3.75 -4.87 -6.58
N THR A 77 -4.11 -3.95 -7.48
CA THR A 77 -5.43 -3.95 -8.13
C THR A 77 -5.60 -5.14 -9.08
N ALA A 78 -4.53 -5.57 -9.74
CA ALA A 78 -4.50 -6.81 -10.52
C ALA A 78 -4.61 -8.06 -9.62
N TRP A 79 -4.01 -8.06 -8.44
CA TRP A 79 -4.19 -9.09 -7.41
C TRP A 79 -5.67 -9.22 -7.01
N GLY A 80 -6.39 -8.09 -6.94
CA GLY A 80 -7.85 -8.06 -6.77
C GLY A 80 -8.65 -8.69 -7.92
N LYS A 81 -8.13 -8.67 -9.15
CA LYS A 81 -8.80 -9.24 -10.35
C LYS A 81 -8.38 -10.67 -10.68
N GLY A 82 -7.19 -11.11 -10.24
CA GLY A 82 -6.58 -12.38 -10.64
C GLY A 82 -6.50 -13.47 -9.55
N PHE A 83 -6.62 -13.13 -8.26
CA PHE A 83 -6.54 -14.12 -7.19
C PHE A 83 -7.93 -14.56 -6.70
N ARG A 84 -8.36 -15.72 -7.21
CA ARG A 84 -9.48 -16.55 -6.75
C ARG A 84 -9.18 -17.20 -5.37
N ILE A 85 -8.57 -16.45 -4.44
CA ILE A 85 -8.21 -16.89 -3.08
C ILE A 85 -8.71 -15.90 -2.02
N LEU A 86 -9.84 -15.25 -2.27
CA LEU A 86 -10.73 -14.83 -1.19
C LEU A 86 -12.13 -15.38 -1.47
N PRO A 87 -12.88 -15.80 -0.44
CA PRO A 87 -14.32 -15.84 -0.58
C PRO A 87 -14.78 -14.43 -0.98
N GLU A 88 -15.77 -14.33 -1.88
CA GLU A 88 -16.47 -13.08 -2.16
C GLU A 88 -16.81 -12.43 -0.81
N GLU A 89 -16.23 -11.26 -0.51
CA GLU A 89 -16.74 -10.46 0.60
C GLU A 89 -18.23 -10.22 0.27
N PRO A 90 -19.16 -10.57 1.17
CA PRO A 90 -20.57 -10.31 0.89
C PRO A 90 -20.75 -8.79 0.75
N ASP A 91 -21.43 -8.39 -0.32
CA ASP A 91 -21.99 -7.04 -0.46
C ASP A 91 -22.89 -6.78 0.76
N ILE A 92 -22.40 -5.99 1.71
CA ILE A 92 -23.21 -5.36 2.77
C ILE A 92 -23.15 -3.85 2.58
#